data_AF-A0A9P5WNY4-F1
#
_entry.id   AF-A0A9P5WNY4-F1
#
_cell.length_a   1.000
_cell.length_b   1.000
_cell.length_c   1.000
_cell.angle_alpha   90.00
_cell.angle_beta   90.00
_cell.angle_gamma   90.00
#
_symmetry.space_group_name_H-M   'P 1'
#
loop_
_entity.id
_entity.type
_entity.pdbx_description
1 polymer ?
#
loop_
_entity_poly.entity_id
_entity_poly.type
_entity_poly.pdbx_seq_one_letter_code
_entity_poly.pdbx_strand_id
1 'polypeptide(L)'
;MAIGEQWKNEPPSVRAHYSKLAEEARLKHEKEHPQYKFTPKKRRPYCPKPTSKENEPKKKKNVGRPIKPSEAATPIRVTTNEALSKV
;
A
#
# COMPACT_ATOMS: atom_id res chain seq x y z
N MET A 1 -2.42 3.22 23.23
CA MET A 1 -1.24 3.85 22.60
C MET A 1 -1.28 3.58 21.10
N ALA A 2 -0.93 4.57 20.28
CA ALA A 2 -0.89 4.40 18.84
C ALA A 2 0.49 3.93 18.38
N ILE A 3 0.55 3.04 17.39
CA ILE A 3 1.81 2.48 16.85
C ILE A 3 2.75 3.59 16.33
N GLY A 4 2.18 4.67 15.78
CA GLY A 4 2.96 5.80 15.29
C GLY A 4 3.71 6.56 16.39
N GLU A 5 3.21 6.58 17.63
CA GLU A 5 3.90 7.18 18.76
C GLU A 5 5.05 6.30 19.22
N GLN A 6 4.81 4.99 19.29
CA GLN A 6 5.85 4.01 19.62
C GLN A 6 7.01 4.08 18.62
N TRP A 7 6.71 4.13 17.32
CA TRP A 7 7.73 4.23 16.26
C TRP A 7 8.61 5.48 16.37
N LYS A 8 8.04 6.62 16.78
CA LYS A 8 8.81 7.86 16.99
C LYS A 8 9.79 7.74 18.16
N ASN A 9 9.40 6.99 19.19
CA ASN A 9 10.17 6.81 20.41
C ASN A 9 11.23 5.68 20.30
N GLU A 10 11.16 4.83 19.27
CA GLU A 10 12.16 3.77 19.04
C GLU A 10 13.57 4.33 18.86
N PRO A 11 14.61 3.61 19.33
CA PRO A 11 15.98 4.06 19.24
C PRO A 11 16.46 4.09 17.77
N PRO A 12 17.47 4.92 17.46
CA PRO A 12 17.98 5.05 16.09
C PRO A 12 18.46 3.73 15.49
N SER A 13 19.02 2.82 16.30
CA SER A 13 19.48 1.50 15.85
C SER A 13 18.35 0.64 15.26
N VAL A 14 17.19 0.62 15.92
CA VAL A 14 16.01 -0.14 15.46
C VAL A 14 15.48 0.48 14.17
N ARG A 15 15.38 1.82 14.10
CA ARG A 15 14.96 2.51 12.88
C ARG A 15 15.90 2.24 11.71
N ALA A 16 17.21 2.27 11.94
CA ALA A 16 18.21 1.96 10.91
C ALA A 16 18.11 0.52 10.40
N HIS A 17 17.85 -0.45 11.29
CA HIS A 17 17.64 -1.85 10.90
C HIS A 17 16.47 -1.99 9.93
N TYR A 18 15.30 -1.42 10.26
CA TYR A 18 14.14 -1.47 9.37
C TYR A 18 14.31 -0.64 8.09
N SER A 19 15.06 0.47 8.14
CA SER A 19 15.44 1.22 6.93
C SER A 19 16.24 0.35 5.96
N LYS A 20 17.23 -0.40 6.46
CA LYS A 20 18.02 -1.33 5.62
C LYS A 20 17.13 -2.40 4.98
N LEU A 21 16.23 -3.00 5.77
CA LEU A 21 15.27 -4.00 5.24
C LEU A 21 14.36 -3.41 4.16
N ALA A 22 13.92 -2.16 4.32
CA ALA A 22 13.11 -1.48 3.33
C ALA A 22 13.87 -1.21 2.01
N GLU A 23 15.16 -0.87 2.09
CA GLU A 23 16.02 -0.68 0.93
C GLU A 23 16.25 -1.99 0.16
N GLU A 24 16.52 -3.09 0.87
CA GLU A 24 16.67 -4.42 0.26
C GLU A 24 15.39 -4.85 -0.47
N ALA A 25 14.23 -4.64 0.16
CA ALA A 25 12.94 -4.91 -0.46
C ALA A 25 12.69 -4.02 -1.69
N ARG A 26 13.05 -2.73 -1.63
CA ARG A 26 12.95 -1.80 -2.76
C ARG A 26 13.79 -2.26 -3.95
N LEU A 27 15.04 -2.63 -3.72
CA LEU A 27 15.95 -3.12 -4.77
C LEU A 27 15.46 -4.43 -5.39
N LYS A 28 14.96 -5.35 -4.56
CA LYS A 28 14.35 -6.59 -5.05
C LYS A 28 13.14 -6.30 -5.94
N HIS A 29 12.24 -5.44 -5.49
CA HIS A 29 11.06 -5.02 -6.26
C HIS A 29 11.44 -4.34 -7.58
N GLU A 30 12.46 -3.48 -7.57
CA GLU A 30 12.95 -2.78 -8.76
C GLU A 30 13.53 -3.76 -9.81
N LYS A 31 14.26 -4.79 -9.36
CA LYS A 31 14.79 -5.85 -10.24
C LYS A 31 13.69 -6.75 -10.80
N GLU A 32 12.73 -7.14 -9.97
CA GLU A 32 11.63 -8.05 -10.35
C GLU A 32 10.56 -7.35 -11.20
N HIS A 33 10.39 -6.03 -11.04
CA HIS A 33 9.39 -5.24 -11.72
C HIS A 33 9.98 -4.00 -12.39
N PRO A 34 10.81 -4.15 -13.43
CA PRO A 34 11.42 -3.02 -14.13
C PRO A 34 10.38 -2.09 -14.79
N GLN A 35 9.18 -2.58 -15.08
CA GLN A 35 8.06 -1.80 -15.63
C GLN A 35 7.20 -1.12 -14.56
N TYR A 36 7.46 -1.32 -13.27
CA TYR A 36 6.67 -0.73 -12.20
C TYR A 36 6.85 0.79 -12.19
N LYS A 37 5.72 1.51 -12.23
CA LYS A 37 5.69 2.98 -12.08
C LYS A 37 4.64 3.36 -11.05
N PHE A 38 5.07 4.00 -9.98
CA PHE A 38 4.17 4.58 -9.00
C PHE A 38 3.31 5.68 -9.65
N THR A 39 2.01 5.43 -9.75
CA THR A 39 1.03 6.34 -10.35
C THR A 39 -0.03 6.68 -9.30
N PRO A 40 0.15 7.74 -8.50
CA PRO A 40 -0.79 8.08 -7.44
C PRO A 40 -2.16 8.39 -8.04
N LYS A 41 -3.21 7.89 -7.39
CA LYS A 41 -4.59 8.18 -7.81
C LYS A 41 -4.87 9.66 -7.59
N LYS A 42 -5.18 10.39 -8.66
CA LYS A 42 -5.63 11.79 -8.55
C LYS A 42 -6.89 11.83 -7.70
N ARG A 43 -6.77 12.30 -6.45
CA ARG A 43 -7.93 12.60 -5.62
C ARG A 43 -8.62 13.79 -6.29
N ARG A 44 -9.93 13.68 -6.55
CA ARG A 44 -10.69 14.87 -6.90
C ARG A 44 -10.66 15.79 -5.67
N PRO A 45 -10.41 17.11 -5.84
CA PRO A 45 -10.62 18.03 -4.74
C PRO A 45 -12.04 17.82 -4.23
N TYR A 46 -12.19 17.79 -2.90
CA TYR A 46 -13.49 17.68 -2.28
C TYR A 46 -14.30 18.91 -2.67
N CYS A 47 -15.27 18.72 -3.56
CA CYS A 47 -16.36 19.66 -3.75
C CYS A 47 -17.50 19.15 -2.84
N PRO A 48 -17.86 19.85 -1.75
CA PRO A 48 -19.05 19.52 -1.01
C PRO A 48 -20.23 19.56 -1.99
N LYS A 49 -20.91 18.43 -2.19
CA LYS A 49 -22.09 18.42 -3.05
C LYS A 49 -23.13 19.37 -2.44
N PRO A 50 -23.64 20.37 -3.18
CA PRO A 50 -24.82 21.10 -2.71
C PRO A 50 -25.97 20.10 -2.57
N THR A 51 -26.57 20.06 -1.39
CA THR A 51 -27.78 19.28 -1.13
C THR A 51 -28.96 20.02 -1.77
N SER A 52 -29.19 19.80 -3.05
CA SER A 52 -30.49 20.06 -3.66
C SER A 52 -30.96 18.81 -4.40
N LYS A 53 -32.04 18.24 -3.86
CA LYS A 53 -32.99 17.33 -4.53
C LYS A 53 -33.40 18.04 -5.86
N GLU A 54 -33.65 17.46 -7.02
CA GLU A 54 -34.23 16.17 -7.43
C GLU A 54 -34.26 16.14 -8.99
N ASN A 55 -34.30 14.93 -9.57
CA ASN A 55 -34.67 14.54 -10.96
C ASN A 55 -33.78 14.93 -12.18
N GLU A 56 -32.96 13.98 -12.66
CA GLU A 56 -32.82 13.61 -14.10
C GLU A 56 -31.96 12.34 -14.34
N PRO A 57 -32.05 11.67 -15.50
CA PRO A 57 -31.95 10.21 -15.61
C PRO A 57 -30.52 9.65 -15.66
N LYS A 58 -30.38 8.46 -15.07
CA LYS A 58 -29.14 7.67 -14.97
C LYS A 58 -28.62 7.25 -16.36
N LYS A 59 -27.64 7.97 -16.92
CA LYS A 59 -26.80 7.43 -18.00
C LYS A 59 -25.76 6.47 -17.42
N LYS A 60 -26.05 5.17 -17.48
CA LYS A 60 -25.08 4.09 -17.28
C LYS A 60 -23.97 4.23 -18.33
N LYS A 61 -22.76 4.61 -17.91
CA LYS A 61 -21.56 4.37 -18.72
C LYS A 61 -20.78 3.24 -18.07
N ASN A 62 -21.05 2.03 -18.56
CA ASN A 62 -20.17 0.89 -18.43
C ASN A 62 -18.86 1.22 -19.14
N VAL A 63 -17.77 1.31 -18.39
CA VAL A 63 -16.46 0.86 -18.87
C VAL A 63 -15.77 0.26 -17.66
N GLY A 64 -15.95 -1.04 -17.48
CA GLY A 64 -15.08 -1.80 -16.59
C GLY A 64 -13.65 -1.56 -17.06
N ARG A 65 -12.82 -0.98 -16.18
CA ARG A 65 -11.38 -1.00 -16.43
C ARG A 65 -11.00 -2.48 -16.44
N PRO A 66 -10.43 -3.04 -17.52
CA PRO A 66 -9.93 -4.39 -17.46
C PRO A 66 -8.86 -4.40 -16.37
N ILE A 67 -9.17 -5.09 -15.27
CA ILE A 67 -8.19 -5.41 -14.26
C ILE A 67 -7.33 -6.46 -14.95
N LYS A 68 -6.27 -6.02 -15.65
CA LYS A 68 -5.22 -6.95 -16.07
C LYS A 68 -4.76 -7.64 -14.77
N PRO A 69 -4.68 -8.98 -14.71
CA PRO A 69 -4.05 -9.63 -13.57
C PRO A 69 -2.61 -9.12 -13.53
N SER A 70 -2.34 -8.24 -12.57
CA SER A 70 -0.98 -7.83 -12.25
C SER A 70 -0.36 -9.03 -11.54
N GLU A 71 0.35 -9.84 -12.32
CA GLU A 71 1.12 -11.03 -11.97
C GLU A 71 2.31 -10.68 -11.05
N ALA A 72 2.03 -9.98 -9.96
CA ALA A 72 2.98 -9.46 -8.99
C ALA A 72 2.34 -9.32 -7.60
N ALA A 73 1.25 -10.04 -7.34
CA ALA A 73 0.78 -10.26 -5.98
C ALA A 73 1.73 -11.28 -5.34
N THR A 74 2.87 -10.83 -4.85
CA THR A 74 3.67 -11.63 -3.93
C THR A 74 2.76 -11.93 -2.73
N PRO A 75 2.45 -13.21 -2.43
CA PRO A 75 1.76 -13.51 -1.20
C PRO A 75 2.67 -13.06 -0.06
N ILE A 76 2.16 -12.22 0.83
CA ILE A 76 2.83 -11.87 2.08
C ILE A 76 2.92 -13.17 2.89
N ARG A 77 3.97 -13.95 2.69
CA ARG A 77 4.33 -15.04 3.59
C ARG A 77 4.90 -14.40 4.86
N VAL A 78 4.00 -14.03 5.77
CA VAL A 78 4.37 -13.91 7.19
C VAL A 78 4.67 -15.33 7.65
N THR A 79 5.93 -15.74 7.50
CA THR A 79 6.43 -16.93 8.19
C THR A 79 6.65 -16.50 9.63
N THR A 80 5.75 -16.93 10.51
CA THR A 80 6.01 -16.94 11.93
C THR A 80 7.24 -17.80 12.16
N ASN A 81 8.34 -17.17 12.59
CA ASN A 81 9.49 -17.91 13.09
C ASN A 81 9.13 -18.41 14.50
N GLU A 82 8.30 -19.45 14.54
CA GLU A 82 8.17 -20.36 15.67
C GLU A 82 9.34 -21.35 15.57
N ALA A 83 10.45 -21.04 16.24
CA ALA A 83 11.42 -22.01 16.77
C ALA A 83 12.70 -21.28 17.24
N LEU A 84 12.77 -20.97 18.52
CA LEU A 84 13.95 -21.41 19.27
C LEU A 84 13.50 -21.89 20.64
N SER A 85 13.54 -23.21 20.77
CA SER A 85 13.25 -24.00 21.96
C SER A 85 14.12 -23.60 23.14
N LYS A 86 13.49 -23.69 24.32
CA LYS A 86 14.03 -24.31 25.54
C LYS A 86 15.40 -24.97 25.36
N VAL A 87 16.40 -24.45 26.07
CA VAL A 87 17.23 -25.17 27.07
C VAL A 87 17.54 -24.21 28.20
#